data_AF-A0A7K0RHB8-F1
#
_entry.id   AF-A0A7K0RHB8-F1
#
_cell.length_a   1.000
_cell.length_b   1.000
_cell.length_c   1.000
_cell.angle_alpha   90.00
_cell.angle_beta   90.00
_cell.angle_gamma   90.00
#
_symmetry.space_group_name_H-M   'P 1'
#
loop_
_entity.id
_entity.type
_entity.pdbx_description
1 polymer ?
#
loop_
_entity_poly.entity_id
_entity_poly.type
_entity_poly.pdbx_seq_one_letter_code
_entity_poly.pdbx_strand_id
1 'polypeptide(L)'
;MATTRASRRAARNRHNAAARRPAAAGGHVSKAFRPDAELQRELLAIFAGEARDELDTLSAGLVALEADTAAAVGAGRVEEMMRAAHSLKGGARAVELEPVDRISHALETLLSGAAARGKFDSETVDLGYRALDAIESLVEAAGGGPPAEVNVSSLCDELAGSHGD
;
A
#
# COMPACT_ATOMS: atom_id res chain seq x y z
N MET A 1 -43.69 -55.33 43.28
CA MET A 1 -44.02 -54.66 44.55
C MET A 1 -43.53 -53.21 44.40
N ALA A 2 -44.40 -52.22 44.11
CA ALA A 2 -45.18 -51.43 45.08
C ALA A 2 -44.22 -50.66 46.03
N THR A 3 -44.19 -49.33 46.21
CA THR A 3 -45.15 -48.21 45.97
C THR A 3 -44.41 -46.88 46.26
N THR A 4 -45.06 -45.73 45.98
CA THR A 4 -45.00 -44.42 46.72
C THR A 4 -44.03 -43.38 46.13
N ARG A 5 -44.47 -42.37 45.35
CA ARG A 5 -45.38 -41.20 45.55
C ARG A 5 -44.75 -40.03 46.35
N ALA A 6 -44.80 -38.85 45.69
CA ALA A 6 -44.94 -37.49 46.26
C ALA A 6 -43.72 -36.89 47.01
N SER A 7 -43.43 -35.59 46.99
CA SER A 7 -44.10 -34.39 46.48
C SER A 7 -43.21 -33.16 46.79
N ARG A 8 -43.60 -32.00 46.20
CA ARG A 8 -43.24 -30.61 46.53
C ARG A 8 -41.94 -30.14 45.84
N ARG A 9 -41.86 -28.93 45.27
CA ARG A 9 -42.66 -27.72 45.48
C ARG A 9 -42.47 -26.77 44.29
N ALA A 10 -43.56 -26.11 43.91
CA ALA A 10 -43.61 -25.02 42.96
C ALA A 10 -42.89 -23.75 43.48
N ALA A 11 -42.18 -23.08 42.58
CA ALA A 11 -41.91 -21.64 42.60
C ALA A 11 -41.73 -21.20 41.14
N ARG A 12 -42.80 -20.84 40.42
CA ARG A 12 -43.25 -19.43 40.26
C ARG A 12 -42.07 -18.46 40.10
N ASN A 13 -41.75 -18.13 38.85
CA ASN A 13 -41.29 -16.78 38.53
C ASN A 13 -41.85 -16.35 37.17
N ARG A 14 -43.05 -15.75 37.21
CA ARG A 14 -43.58 -14.89 36.16
C ARG A 14 -43.29 -13.46 36.62
N HIS A 15 -42.58 -12.68 35.81
CA HIS A 15 -42.45 -11.21 35.71
C HIS A 15 -41.18 -11.03 34.87
N ASN A 16 -41.10 -10.31 33.76
CA ASN A 16 -41.85 -9.18 33.27
C ASN A 16 -41.53 -9.04 31.77
N ALA A 17 -42.53 -8.74 30.95
CA ALA A 17 -42.35 -8.33 29.57
C ALA A 17 -42.03 -6.82 29.52
N ALA A 18 -41.39 -6.40 28.42
CA ALA A 18 -41.19 -5.02 27.98
C ALA A 18 -40.04 -4.21 28.63
N ALA A 19 -38.95 -4.05 27.86
CA ALA A 19 -38.32 -2.77 27.61
C ALA A 19 -37.38 -2.88 26.39
N ARG A 20 -37.90 -2.54 25.20
CA ARG A 20 -37.06 -2.20 24.03
C ARG A 20 -36.29 -0.94 24.41
N ARG A 21 -34.97 -1.05 24.60
CA ARG A 21 -34.07 0.10 24.71
C ARG A 21 -33.86 0.67 23.30
N PRO A 22 -34.00 1.98 23.05
CA PRO A 22 -33.51 2.57 21.82
C PRO A 22 -31.97 2.49 21.87
N ALA A 23 -31.37 1.84 20.87
CA ALA A 23 -29.93 1.92 20.67
C ALA A 23 -29.59 3.39 20.40
N ALA A 24 -28.66 3.91 21.21
CA ALA A 24 -28.22 5.28 21.21
C ALA A 24 -27.84 5.76 19.81
N ALA A 25 -28.18 7.01 19.52
CA ALA A 25 -27.68 7.78 18.40
C ALA A 25 -26.15 7.62 18.34
N GLY A 26 -25.66 7.01 17.26
CA GLY A 26 -24.25 6.95 16.95
C GLY A 26 -23.73 8.38 16.89
N GLY A 27 -22.77 8.67 17.77
CA GLY A 27 -22.12 9.97 17.88
C GLY A 27 -21.55 10.40 16.53
N HIS A 28 -21.49 11.71 16.34
CA HIS A 28 -20.87 12.35 15.19
C HIS A 28 -19.55 11.67 14.82
N VAL A 29 -19.53 11.12 13.60
CA VAL A 29 -18.30 10.70 12.94
C VAL A 29 -17.32 11.87 13.00
N SER A 30 -16.14 11.59 13.54
CA SER A 30 -15.04 12.53 13.69
C SER A 30 -14.84 13.32 12.40
N LYS A 31 -14.75 14.66 12.50
CA LYS A 31 -14.29 15.51 11.41
C LYS A 31 -13.03 14.89 10.82
N ALA A 32 -13.05 14.53 9.54
CA ALA A 32 -11.90 13.94 8.86
C ALA A 32 -10.64 14.77 9.16
N PHE A 33 -9.56 14.11 9.56
CA PHE A 33 -8.27 14.77 9.75
C PHE A 33 -7.88 15.42 8.42
N ARG A 34 -7.70 16.74 8.46
CA ARG A 34 -7.22 17.53 7.32
C ARG A 34 -6.08 18.38 7.85
N PRO A 35 -4.82 18.03 7.54
CA PRO A 35 -3.68 18.83 7.97
C PRO A 35 -3.80 20.23 7.38
N ASP A 36 -3.35 21.24 8.13
CA ASP A 36 -3.14 22.56 7.54
C ASP A 36 -1.94 22.53 6.60
N ALA A 37 -1.72 23.63 5.88
CA ALA A 37 -0.68 23.70 4.87
C ALA A 37 0.75 23.57 5.44
N GLU A 38 0.97 23.93 6.70
CA GLU A 38 2.29 23.82 7.34
C GLU A 38 2.58 22.37 7.70
N LEU A 39 1.64 21.71 8.37
CA LEU A 39 1.73 20.29 8.66
C LEU A 39 1.82 19.44 7.39
N GLN A 40 1.08 19.78 6.33
CA GLN A 40 1.17 19.06 5.06
C GLN A 40 2.56 19.15 4.44
N ARG A 41 3.23 20.30 4.52
CA ARG A 41 4.61 20.45 4.02
C ARG A 41 5.60 19.64 4.84
N GLU A 42 5.43 19.59 6.16
CA GLU A 42 6.27 18.78 7.04
C GLU A 42 6.10 17.29 6.74
N LEU A 43 4.86 16.81 6.58
CA LEU A 43 4.57 15.42 6.21
C LEU A 43 5.18 15.05 4.85
N LEU A 44 5.08 15.94 3.85
CA LEU A 44 5.72 15.74 2.55
C LEU A 44 7.25 15.70 2.66
N ALA A 45 7.87 16.53 3.51
CA ALA A 45 9.31 16.52 3.72
C ALA A 45 9.79 15.22 4.39
N ILE A 46 9.03 14.70 5.37
CA ILE A 46 9.30 13.40 6.00
C ILE A 46 9.19 12.30 4.95
N PHE A 47 8.09 12.25 4.21
CA PHE A 47 7.88 11.27 3.14
C PHE A 47 8.96 11.35 2.07
N ALA A 48 9.44 12.54 1.70
CA ALA A 48 10.53 12.68 0.75
C ALA A 48 11.87 12.08 1.24
N GLY A 49 12.10 12.08 2.56
CA GLY A 49 13.23 11.36 3.15
C GLY A 49 13.06 9.85 3.03
N GLU A 50 11.91 9.33 3.46
CA GLU A 50 11.59 7.90 3.38
C GLU A 50 11.60 7.39 1.93
N ALA A 51 11.06 8.18 1.00
CA ALA A 51 11.01 7.82 -0.41
C ALA A 51 12.40 7.65 -1.01
N ARG A 52 13.40 8.43 -0.59
CA ARG A 52 14.79 8.26 -1.05
C ARG A 52 15.38 6.92 -0.61
N ASP A 53 15.16 6.53 0.64
CA ASP A 53 15.66 5.26 1.16
C ASP A 53 15.05 4.06 0.40
N GLU A 54 13.75 4.15 0.06
CA GLU A 54 13.06 3.11 -0.72
C GLU A 54 13.50 3.11 -2.20
N LEU A 55 13.71 4.29 -2.80
CA LEU A 55 14.25 4.43 -4.16
C LEU A 55 15.67 3.88 -4.28
N ASP A 56 16.53 4.10 -3.27
CA ASP A 56 17.89 3.53 -3.22
C ASP A 56 17.84 2.00 -3.18
N THR A 57 16.92 1.43 -2.39
CA THR A 57 16.69 -0.01 -2.30
C THR A 57 16.25 -0.58 -3.64
N LEU A 58 15.30 0.07 -4.32
CA LEU A 58 14.83 -0.32 -5.64
C LEU A 58 15.93 -0.21 -6.69
N SER A 59 16.69 0.88 -6.69
CA SER A 59 17.79 1.12 -7.63
C SER A 59 18.89 0.07 -7.52
N ALA A 60 19.33 -0.24 -6.29
CA ALA A 60 20.28 -1.32 -6.03
C ALA A 60 19.74 -2.69 -6.44
N GLY A 61 18.42 -2.89 -6.34
CA GLY A 61 17.72 -4.07 -6.86
C GLY A 61 17.80 -4.18 -8.38
N LEU A 62 17.50 -3.09 -9.10
CA LEU A 62 17.54 -3.02 -10.56
C LEU A 62 18.95 -3.24 -11.12
N VAL A 63 19.97 -2.61 -10.51
CA VAL A 63 21.39 -2.83 -10.89
C VAL A 63 21.78 -4.31 -10.76
N ALA A 64 21.32 -4.99 -9.71
CA ALA A 64 21.60 -6.41 -9.51
C ALA A 64 20.88 -7.30 -10.54
N LEU A 65 19.70 -6.90 -11.00
CA LEU A 65 18.94 -7.58 -12.06
C LEU A 65 19.60 -7.38 -13.43
N GLU A 66 20.13 -6.17 -13.70
CA GLU A 66 20.79 -5.81 -14.96
C GLU A 66 22.10 -6.56 -15.21
N ALA A 67 22.83 -6.90 -14.15
CA ALA A 67 24.14 -7.57 -14.22
C ALA A 67 24.09 -9.04 -14.75
N ASP A 68 22.99 -9.44 -15.42
CA ASP A 68 22.68 -10.78 -15.96
C ASP A 68 22.85 -11.92 -14.94
N THR A 69 22.80 -11.53 -13.67
CA THR A 69 22.70 -12.40 -12.51
C THR A 69 21.26 -12.58 -12.08
N ALA A 70 20.26 -12.42 -12.96
CA ALA A 70 18.86 -12.61 -12.58
C ALA A 70 18.60 -13.98 -11.91
N ALA A 71 19.35 -15.03 -12.32
CA ALA A 71 19.35 -16.34 -11.65
C ALA A 71 20.04 -16.36 -10.27
N ALA A 72 20.91 -15.38 -9.98
CA ALA A 72 21.61 -15.16 -8.71
C ALA A 72 21.05 -13.98 -7.89
N VAL A 73 20.12 -13.18 -8.43
CA VAL A 73 19.22 -12.33 -7.67
C VAL A 73 18.28 -13.28 -6.93
N GLY A 74 18.70 -13.67 -5.73
CA GLY A 74 17.91 -14.55 -4.88
C GLY A 74 16.53 -13.94 -4.65
N ALA A 75 15.51 -14.79 -4.51
CA ALA A 75 14.12 -14.39 -4.24
C ALA A 75 14.00 -13.32 -3.13
N GLY A 76 14.88 -13.35 -2.13
CA GLY A 76 14.92 -12.35 -1.05
C GLY A 76 15.17 -10.91 -1.51
N ARG A 77 15.95 -10.67 -2.59
CA ARG A 77 16.19 -9.32 -3.11
C ARG A 77 14.97 -8.80 -3.86
N VAL A 78 14.30 -9.64 -4.65
CA VAL A 78 13.04 -9.26 -5.30
C VAL A 78 11.96 -8.97 -4.26
N GLU A 79 11.88 -9.77 -3.20
CA GLU A 79 10.97 -9.49 -2.08
C GLU A 79 11.27 -8.17 -1.38
N GLU A 80 12.55 -7.80 -1.24
CA GLU A 80 12.97 -6.51 -0.69
C GLU A 80 12.54 -5.34 -1.59
N MET A 81 12.73 -5.45 -2.90
CA MET A 81 12.23 -4.46 -3.87
C MET A 81 10.71 -4.32 -3.80
N MET A 82 9.98 -5.44 -3.72
CA MET A 82 8.52 -5.42 -3.60
C MET A 82 8.05 -4.73 -2.30
N ARG A 83 8.77 -4.93 -1.19
CA ARG A 83 8.49 -4.22 0.07
C ARG A 83 8.76 -2.72 -0.07
N ALA A 84 9.85 -2.32 -0.71
CA ALA A 84 10.17 -0.91 -0.93
C ALA A 84 9.12 -0.20 -1.80
N ALA A 85 8.69 -0.83 -2.90
CA ALA A 85 7.60 -0.31 -3.72
C ALA A 85 6.27 -0.21 -2.94
N HIS A 86 6.01 -1.16 -2.03
CA HIS A 86 4.85 -1.14 -1.15
C HIS A 86 4.88 0.00 -0.14
N SER A 87 6.04 0.26 0.46
CA SER A 87 6.27 1.39 1.36
C SER A 87 6.02 2.72 0.65
N LEU A 88 6.58 2.90 -0.56
CA LEU A 88 6.36 4.10 -1.38
C LEU A 88 4.88 4.34 -1.65
N LYS A 89 4.15 3.29 -2.04
CA LYS A 89 2.69 3.35 -2.26
C LYS A 89 1.93 3.77 -1.00
N GLY A 90 2.27 3.17 0.15
CA GLY A 90 1.65 3.47 1.43
C GLY A 90 1.91 4.90 1.90
N GLY A 91 3.17 5.34 1.82
CA GLY A 91 3.59 6.70 2.16
C GLY A 91 2.95 7.75 1.26
N ALA A 92 2.96 7.54 -0.06
CA ALA A 92 2.34 8.44 -1.03
C ALA A 92 0.84 8.62 -0.76
N ARG A 93 0.13 7.54 -0.41
CA ARG A 93 -1.29 7.62 -0.03
C ARG A 93 -1.50 8.38 1.27
N ALA A 94 -0.60 8.23 2.25
CA ALA A 94 -0.70 8.93 3.53
C ALA A 94 -0.52 10.45 3.40
N VAL A 95 0.28 10.89 2.42
CA VAL A 95 0.50 12.32 2.11
C VAL A 95 -0.32 12.83 0.93
N GLU A 96 -1.28 12.04 0.44
CA GLU A 96 -2.18 12.37 -0.68
C GLU A 96 -1.47 12.69 -2.02
N LEU A 97 -0.29 12.09 -2.26
CA LEU A 97 0.48 12.23 -3.50
C LEU A 97 0.09 11.16 -4.53
N GLU A 98 -1.11 11.31 -5.11
CA GLU A 98 -1.72 10.33 -6.04
C GLU A 98 -0.79 9.88 -7.19
N PRO A 99 -0.03 10.76 -7.88
CA PRO A 99 0.87 10.33 -8.96
C PRO A 99 1.87 9.25 -8.53
N VAL A 100 2.43 9.38 -7.32
CA VAL A 100 3.40 8.42 -6.78
C VAL A 100 2.73 7.13 -6.33
N ASP A 101 1.53 7.18 -5.73
CA ASP A 101 0.73 5.96 -5.42
C ASP A 101 0.52 5.13 -6.70
N ARG A 102 0.10 5.78 -7.79
CA ARG A 102 -0.18 5.11 -9.07
C ARG A 102 1.05 4.46 -9.69
N ILE A 103 2.19 5.18 -9.76
CA ILE A 103 3.42 4.63 -10.35
C ILE A 103 3.98 3.51 -9.46
N SER A 104 3.97 3.68 -8.14
CA SER A 104 4.45 2.65 -7.20
C SER A 104 3.64 1.35 -7.30
N HIS A 105 2.32 1.46 -7.48
CA HIS A 105 1.45 0.30 -7.70
C HIS A 105 1.72 -0.39 -9.05
N ALA A 106 1.92 0.39 -10.12
CA ALA A 106 2.28 -0.17 -11.43
C ALA A 106 3.66 -0.86 -11.38
N LEU A 107 4.62 -0.29 -10.64
CA LEU A 107 5.94 -0.87 -10.40
C LEU A 107 5.86 -2.20 -9.62
N GLU A 108 5.04 -2.29 -8.56
CA GLU A 108 4.78 -3.57 -7.88
C GLU A 108 4.23 -4.64 -8.86
N THR A 109 3.35 -4.23 -9.77
CA THR A 109 2.75 -5.13 -10.76
C THR A 109 3.79 -5.62 -11.76
N LEU A 110 4.65 -4.73 -12.27
CA LEU A 110 5.79 -5.07 -13.12
C LEU A 110 6.71 -6.10 -12.45
N LEU A 111 7.18 -5.79 -11.24
CA LEU A 111 8.16 -6.60 -10.51
C LEU A 111 7.59 -7.98 -10.15
N SER A 112 6.35 -8.04 -9.68
CA SER A 112 5.68 -9.31 -9.38
C SER A 112 5.42 -10.16 -10.62
N GLY A 113 5.04 -9.54 -11.74
CA GLY A 113 4.88 -10.22 -13.02
C GLY A 113 6.19 -10.83 -13.52
N ALA A 114 7.28 -10.07 -13.49
CA ALA A 114 8.62 -10.55 -13.85
C ALA A 114 9.10 -11.68 -12.92
N ALA A 115 8.88 -11.55 -11.61
CA ALA A 115 9.19 -12.58 -10.63
C ALA A 115 8.42 -13.88 -10.89
N ALA A 116 7.12 -13.79 -11.22
CA ALA A 116 6.29 -14.95 -11.54
C ALA A 116 6.74 -15.67 -12.81
N ARG A 117 7.28 -14.93 -13.80
CA ARG A 117 7.91 -15.49 -15.00
C ARG A 117 9.32 -16.02 -14.75
N GLY A 118 9.93 -15.68 -13.61
CA GLY A 118 11.32 -16.01 -13.29
C GLY A 118 12.34 -15.30 -14.18
N LYS A 119 11.96 -14.18 -14.80
CA LYS A 119 12.78 -13.45 -15.76
C LYS A 119 12.57 -11.95 -15.63
N PHE A 120 13.68 -11.22 -15.52
CA PHE A 120 13.76 -9.77 -15.61
C PHE A 120 14.61 -9.44 -16.84
N ASP A 121 13.96 -9.09 -17.95
CA ASP A 121 14.65 -8.66 -19.16
C ASP A 121 15.01 -7.17 -19.10
N SER A 122 15.79 -6.71 -20.08
CA SER A 122 16.21 -5.32 -20.18
C SER A 122 15.02 -4.37 -20.20
N GLU A 123 13.93 -4.71 -20.88
CA GLU A 123 12.71 -3.89 -20.91
C GLU A 123 12.09 -3.73 -19.52
N THR A 124 12.01 -4.80 -18.74
CA THR A 124 11.53 -4.74 -17.34
C THR A 124 12.43 -3.84 -16.49
N VAL A 125 13.75 -3.96 -16.64
CA VAL A 125 14.72 -3.16 -15.87
C VAL A 125 14.65 -1.68 -16.27
N ASP A 126 14.59 -1.38 -17.57
CA ASP A 126 14.48 -0.03 -18.12
C ASP A 126 13.19 0.66 -17.66
N LEU A 127 12.06 -0.05 -17.70
CA LEU A 127 10.78 0.44 -17.17
C LEU A 127 10.85 0.67 -15.66
N GLY A 128 11.58 -0.18 -14.93
CA GLY A 128 11.90 0.03 -13.53
C GLY A 128 12.58 1.38 -13.30
N TYR A 129 13.73 1.64 -13.94
CA TYR A 129 14.45 2.90 -13.79
C TYR A 129 13.59 4.12 -14.14
N ARG A 130 12.82 4.05 -15.22
CA ARG A 130 11.89 5.12 -15.60
C ARG A 130 10.83 5.40 -14.53
N ALA A 131 10.36 4.37 -13.83
CA ALA A 131 9.44 4.54 -12.70
C ALA A 131 10.12 5.23 -11.51
N LEU A 132 11.38 4.86 -11.20
CA LEU A 132 12.16 5.47 -10.12
C LEU A 132 12.40 6.96 -10.38
N ASP A 133 12.88 7.32 -11.58
CA ASP A 133 13.14 8.70 -11.98
C ASP A 133 11.86 9.56 -11.92
N ALA A 134 10.74 8.99 -12.35
CA ALA A 134 9.44 9.66 -12.30
C ALA A 134 8.97 9.88 -10.86
N ILE A 135 9.12 8.88 -9.99
CA ILE A 135 8.78 9.00 -8.56
C ILE A 135 9.65 10.06 -7.89
N GLU A 136 10.97 10.03 -8.11
CA GLU A 136 11.90 11.02 -7.56
C GLU A 136 11.49 12.44 -7.96
N SER A 137 11.27 12.68 -9.27
CA SER A 137 10.85 13.97 -9.79
C SER A 137 9.53 14.47 -9.17
N LEU A 138 8.55 13.57 -8.99
CA LEU A 138 7.25 13.89 -8.41
C LEU A 138 7.36 14.21 -6.91
N VAL A 139 8.20 13.48 -6.18
CA VAL A 139 8.47 13.72 -4.76
C VAL A 139 9.17 15.06 -4.57
N GLU A 140 10.17 15.38 -5.39
CA GLU A 140 10.85 16.67 -5.36
C GLU A 140 9.89 17.83 -5.66
N ALA A 141 9.06 17.71 -6.69
CA ALA A 141 8.06 18.71 -7.04
C ALA A 141 7.07 18.95 -5.88
N ALA A 142 6.63 17.88 -5.21
CA ALA A 142 5.74 17.98 -4.06
C ALA A 142 6.41 18.68 -2.85
N GLY A 143 7.72 18.54 -2.70
CA GLY A 143 8.54 19.21 -1.69
C GLY A 143 8.85 20.69 -1.98
N GLY A 144 8.34 21.26 -3.08
CA GLY A 144 8.61 22.63 -3.51
C GLY A 144 9.75 22.77 -4.52
N GLY A 145 10.22 21.66 -5.09
CA GLY A 145 11.11 21.63 -6.24
C GLY A 145 10.43 22.08 -7.55
N PRO A 146 11.15 21.99 -8.69
CA PRO A 146 10.59 22.33 -9.99
C PRO A 146 9.40 21.41 -10.35
N PRO A 147 8.44 21.87 -11.17
CA PRO A 147 7.35 21.03 -11.64
C PRO A 147 7.87 19.79 -12.37
N ALA A 148 7.37 18.61 -11.98
CA ALA A 148 7.70 17.37 -12.65
C ALA A 148 6.96 17.25 -14.00
N GLU A 149 7.69 17.01 -15.08
CA GLU A 149 7.13 16.77 -16.43
C GLU A 149 6.94 15.27 -16.67
N VAL A 150 6.02 14.64 -15.91
CA VAL A 150 5.75 13.20 -15.99
C VAL A 150 4.35 12.95 -16.55
N ASN A 151 4.25 12.18 -17.64
CA ASN A 151 2.97 11.64 -18.10
C ASN A 151 2.65 10.34 -17.33
N VAL A 152 2.03 10.51 -16.16
CA VAL A 152 1.71 9.42 -15.23
C VAL A 152 0.86 8.34 -15.89
N SER A 153 -0.12 8.72 -16.71
CA SER A 153 -1.00 7.73 -17.36
C SER A 153 -0.23 6.86 -18.34
N SER A 154 0.55 7.47 -19.25
CA SER A 154 1.36 6.74 -20.24
C SER A 154 2.34 5.79 -19.55
N LEU A 155 3.04 6.28 -18.53
CA LEU A 155 4.01 5.46 -17.81
C LEU A 155 3.35 4.29 -17.09
N CYS A 156 2.21 4.50 -16.43
CA CYS A 156 1.45 3.41 -15.82
C CYS A 156 0.97 2.38 -16.85
N ASP A 157 0.52 2.82 -18.04
CA ASP A 157 0.07 1.93 -19.11
C ASP A 157 1.24 1.09 -19.65
N GLU A 158 2.42 1.68 -19.81
CA GLU A 158 3.65 0.98 -20.21
C GLU A 158 4.10 -0.05 -19.15
N LEU A 159 4.10 0.33 -17.87
CA LEU A 159 4.43 -0.55 -16.75
C LEU A 159 3.49 -1.75 -16.65
N ALA A 160 2.19 -1.54 -16.90
CA ALA A 160 1.18 -2.60 -16.94
C ALA A 160 1.23 -3.44 -18.23
N GLY A 161 1.69 -2.84 -19.33
CA GLY A 161 1.72 -3.45 -20.67
C GLY A 161 2.90 -4.39 -20.94
N SER A 162 3.97 -4.33 -20.15
CA SER A 162 5.17 -5.20 -20.23
C SER A 162 4.91 -6.70 -19.99
N HIS A 163 3.65 -7.11 -19.93
CA HIS A 163 3.22 -8.49 -19.66
C HIS A 163 3.07 -9.34 -20.93
N GLY A 164 3.53 -8.86 -22.10
CA GLY A 164 3.32 -9.51 -23.40
C GLY A 164 4.59 -10.00 -24.09
N ASP A 165 4.93 -11.27 -23.87
CA ASP A 165 5.02 -12.37 -24.86
C ASP A 165 5.70 -13.62 -24.27
#